data_AF-A0A521ZR44-F1
#
_entry.id   AF-A0A521ZR44-F1
#
_cell.length_a   1.000
_cell.length_b   1.000
_cell.length_c   1.000
_cell.angle_alpha   90.00
_cell.angle_beta   90.00
_cell.angle_gamma   90.00
#
_symmetry.space_group_name_H-M   'P 1'
#
loop_
_entity.id
_entity.type
_entity.pdbx_description
1 polymer ?
#
loop_
_entity_poly.entity_id
_entity_poly.type
_entity_poly.pdbx_seq_one_letter_code
_entity_poly.pdbx_strand_id
1 'polypeptide(L)'
;METRKIALACSIGSMIFLAVAFACAPTFWWLSILAGAAAGYFSYDLREIWQAIPLAMQRAGIKWQHVLQKVRHALQEVRHTLQETKKWLTEPHPFFYGGLLVAVPFTWPVAYILQQDDTVPWALTLVLEVLAFSTFTTVLIIALGVLEEVGLKGKGKHILFDHSVKRGYAEVARNVGKGLLVVTPLILKGVIYKPIQFLVHLFRIIHSQKRILCAVDGTLGGILICLWLASPSNTLFEKALLLVFGGLLGAVLGVANWEIVSKRILHVDVPINGT
;
A
#
# COMPACT_ATOMS: atom_id res chain seq x y z
N MET A 1 -9.80 18.31 -30.96
CA MET A 1 -8.69 17.87 -30.07
C MET A 1 -9.17 16.91 -28.97
N GLU A 2 -10.33 17.14 -28.37
CA GLU A 2 -10.90 16.30 -27.29
C GLU A 2 -11.00 14.80 -27.61
N THR A 3 -11.54 14.45 -28.79
CA THR A 3 -11.70 13.04 -29.20
C THR A 3 -10.38 12.28 -29.24
N ARG A 4 -9.27 12.93 -29.61
CA ARG A 4 -7.92 12.34 -29.60
C ARG A 4 -7.43 12.07 -28.18
N LYS A 5 -7.71 12.97 -27.23
CA LYS A 5 -7.35 12.77 -25.81
C LYS A 5 -8.11 11.58 -25.23
N ILE A 6 -9.42 11.48 -25.51
CA ILE A 6 -10.27 10.36 -25.08
C ILE A 6 -9.75 9.04 -25.65
N ALA A 7 -9.54 8.98 -26.96
CA ALA A 7 -9.02 7.78 -27.63
C ALA A 7 -7.70 7.30 -27.01
N LEU A 8 -6.75 8.23 -26.78
CA LEU A 8 -5.46 7.91 -26.18
C LEU A 8 -5.60 7.43 -24.73
N ALA A 9 -6.45 8.08 -23.93
CA ALA A 9 -6.65 7.73 -22.53
C ALA A 9 -7.28 6.35 -22.37
N CYS A 10 -8.35 6.07 -23.12
CA CYS A 10 -8.98 4.75 -23.12
C CYS A 10 -8.04 3.66 -23.63
N SER A 11 -7.20 3.97 -24.65
CA SER A 11 -6.16 3.06 -25.13
C SER A 11 -5.17 2.70 -24.03
N ILE A 12 -4.64 3.70 -23.31
CA ILE A 12 -3.69 3.49 -22.21
C ILE A 12 -4.35 2.68 -21.08
N GLY A 13 -5.61 3.00 -20.74
CA GLY A 13 -6.39 2.25 -19.76
C GLY A 13 -6.50 0.77 -20.11
N SER A 14 -6.86 0.45 -21.35
CA SER A 14 -6.98 -0.94 -21.80
C SER A 14 -5.64 -1.66 -21.87
N MET A 15 -4.56 -0.99 -22.28
CA MET A 15 -3.22 -1.59 -22.32
C MET A 15 -2.73 -1.93 -20.91
N ILE A 16 -2.90 -1.02 -19.95
CA ILE A 16 -2.50 -1.26 -18.55
C ILE A 16 -3.35 -2.34 -17.91
N PHE A 17 -4.67 -2.37 -18.19
CA PHE A 17 -5.53 -3.48 -17.78
C PHE A 17 -4.95 -4.82 -18.21
N LEU A 18 -4.64 -4.98 -19.51
CA LEU A 18 -4.15 -6.24 -20.06
C LEU A 18 -2.77 -6.60 -19.52
N ALA A 19 -1.87 -5.63 -19.37
CA ALA A 19 -0.55 -5.86 -18.78
C ALA A 19 -0.65 -6.42 -17.35
N VAL A 20 -1.52 -5.84 -16.52
CA VAL A 20 -1.76 -6.31 -15.15
C VAL A 20 -2.49 -7.64 -15.15
N ALA A 21 -3.45 -7.86 -16.05
CA ALA A 21 -4.12 -9.15 -16.18
C ALA A 21 -3.11 -10.25 -16.53
N PHE A 22 -2.19 -10.02 -17.48
CA PHE A 22 -1.16 -11.01 -17.82
C PHE A 22 -0.14 -11.27 -16.71
N ALA A 23 0.10 -10.28 -15.83
CA ALA A 23 1.02 -10.41 -14.71
C ALA A 23 0.38 -11.07 -13.47
N CYS A 24 -0.93 -10.88 -13.26
CA CYS A 24 -1.59 -11.17 -11.99
C CYS A 24 -2.79 -12.12 -12.09
N ALA A 25 -3.28 -12.45 -13.30
CA ALA A 25 -4.34 -13.44 -13.47
C ALA A 25 -3.81 -14.87 -13.28
N PRO A 26 -4.63 -15.80 -12.75
CA PRO A 26 -6.04 -15.64 -12.39
C PRO A 26 -6.28 -15.01 -11.01
N THR A 27 -5.29 -15.04 -10.13
CA THR A 27 -5.43 -14.78 -8.68
C THR A 27 -5.95 -13.38 -8.35
N PHE A 28 -5.49 -12.35 -9.06
CA PHE A 28 -5.86 -10.96 -8.80
C PHE A 28 -6.48 -10.29 -10.02
N TRP A 29 -7.45 -10.95 -10.66
CA TRP A 29 -8.18 -10.39 -11.81
C TRP A 29 -8.83 -9.03 -11.51
N TRP A 30 -9.23 -8.75 -10.26
CA TRP A 30 -9.79 -7.46 -9.87
C TRP A 30 -8.75 -6.32 -9.91
N LEU A 31 -7.46 -6.65 -9.77
CA LEU A 31 -6.38 -5.68 -9.82
C LEU A 31 -6.23 -5.08 -11.22
N SER A 32 -6.46 -5.86 -12.28
CA SER A 32 -6.42 -5.34 -13.65
C SER A 32 -7.55 -4.35 -13.91
N ILE A 33 -8.76 -4.60 -13.38
CA ILE A 33 -9.89 -3.66 -13.44
C ILE A 33 -9.51 -2.33 -12.79
N LEU A 34 -8.99 -2.37 -11.57
CA LEU A 34 -8.57 -1.15 -10.86
C LEU A 34 -7.43 -0.42 -11.59
N ALA A 35 -6.44 -1.16 -12.09
CA ALA A 35 -5.31 -0.58 -12.80
C ALA A 35 -5.73 0.06 -14.12
N GLY A 36 -6.59 -0.61 -14.91
CA GLY A 36 -7.15 -0.09 -16.15
C GLY A 36 -7.98 1.16 -15.94
N ALA A 37 -8.87 1.13 -14.93
CA ALA A 37 -9.69 2.28 -14.57
C ALA A 37 -8.82 3.47 -14.12
N ALA A 38 -7.86 3.23 -13.24
CA ALA A 38 -6.93 4.28 -12.79
C ALA A 38 -6.12 4.85 -13.94
N ALA A 39 -5.55 4.00 -14.81
CA ALA A 39 -4.78 4.41 -15.97
C ALA A 39 -5.62 5.25 -16.95
N GLY A 40 -6.82 4.80 -17.30
CA GLY A 40 -7.74 5.56 -18.16
C GLY A 40 -8.15 6.89 -17.55
N TYR A 41 -8.40 6.92 -16.24
CA TYR A 41 -8.76 8.14 -15.51
C TYR A 41 -7.64 9.18 -15.49
N PHE A 42 -6.40 8.75 -15.19
CA PHE A 42 -5.27 9.65 -15.03
C PHE A 42 -4.66 10.09 -16.38
N SER A 43 -4.68 9.22 -17.40
CA SER A 43 -4.06 9.52 -18.70
C SER A 43 -4.81 10.57 -19.53
N TYR A 44 -6.09 10.85 -19.24
CA TYR A 44 -6.90 11.82 -19.98
C TYR A 44 -6.33 13.24 -20.01
N ASP A 45 -5.88 13.76 -18.86
CA ASP A 45 -5.15 15.02 -18.79
C ASP A 45 -4.15 15.00 -17.63
N LEU A 46 -2.96 14.46 -17.92
CA LEU A 46 -1.85 14.36 -16.97
C LEU A 46 -1.36 15.75 -16.53
N ARG A 47 -1.40 16.75 -17.43
CA ARG A 47 -0.92 18.09 -17.13
C ARG A 47 -1.77 18.74 -16.03
N GLU A 48 -3.09 18.63 -16.14
CA GLU A 48 -4.02 19.12 -15.11
C GLU A 48 -3.81 18.40 -13.78
N ILE A 49 -3.54 17.09 -13.79
CA ILE A 49 -3.24 16.34 -12.56
C ILE A 49 -1.97 16.86 -11.89
N TRP A 50 -0.90 17.06 -12.65
CA TRP A 50 0.36 17.60 -12.14
C TRP A 50 0.18 18.99 -11.51
N GLN A 51 -0.68 19.81 -12.08
CA GLN A 51 -1.03 21.13 -11.53
C GLN A 51 -1.95 21.04 -10.29
N ALA A 52 -2.80 20.01 -10.21
CA ALA A 52 -3.70 19.77 -9.10
C ALA A 52 -3.01 19.21 -7.85
N ILE A 53 -1.90 18.46 -8.00
CA ILE A 53 -1.14 17.89 -6.87
C ILE A 53 -0.75 18.94 -5.82
N PRO A 54 -0.05 20.04 -6.14
CA PRO A 54 0.33 21.03 -5.13
C PRO A 54 -0.88 21.69 -4.47
N LEU A 55 -1.98 21.92 -5.21
CA LEU A 55 -3.22 22.47 -4.68
C LEU A 55 -3.91 21.50 -3.70
N ALA A 56 -3.95 20.21 -4.04
CA ALA A 56 -4.50 19.16 -3.18
C ALA A 56 -3.70 19.03 -1.88
N MET A 57 -2.37 19.09 -1.96
CA MET A 57 -1.49 19.07 -0.80
C MET A 57 -1.71 20.28 0.12
N GLN A 58 -1.83 21.47 -0.46
CA GLN A 58 -2.12 22.68 0.29
C GLN A 58 -3.46 22.57 1.04
N ARG A 59 -4.50 22.06 0.38
CA ARG A 59 -5.81 21.81 1.01
C ARG A 59 -5.76 20.74 2.09
N ALA A 60 -4.95 19.69 1.92
CA ALA A 60 -4.71 18.68 2.95
C ALA A 60 -3.89 19.20 4.15
N GLY A 61 -3.43 20.46 4.11
CA GLY A 61 -2.54 21.05 5.12
C GLY A 61 -1.15 20.41 5.15
N ILE A 62 -0.74 19.77 4.06
CA ILE A 62 0.55 19.10 3.93
C ILE A 62 1.55 20.13 3.41
N LYS A 63 2.34 20.73 4.31
CA LYS A 63 3.50 21.54 3.93
C LYS A 63 4.62 20.60 3.48
N TRP A 64 4.95 20.61 2.19
CA TRP A 64 5.95 19.69 1.60
C TRP A 64 7.31 19.75 2.32
N GLN A 65 7.73 20.97 2.69
CA GLN A 65 8.95 21.19 3.46
C GLN A 65 8.91 20.48 4.83
N HIS A 66 7.79 20.53 5.54
CA HIS A 66 7.65 19.85 6.82
C HIS A 66 7.61 18.33 6.68
N VAL A 67 6.99 17.79 5.62
CA VAL A 67 7.01 16.33 5.40
C VAL A 67 8.43 15.87 5.12
N LEU A 68 9.12 16.51 4.18
CA LEU A 68 10.51 16.16 3.86
C LEU A 68 11.43 16.30 5.07
N GLN A 69 11.24 17.36 5.87
CA GLN A 69 12.03 17.58 7.08
C GLN A 69 11.72 16.53 8.17
N LYS A 70 10.45 16.20 8.41
CA LYS A 70 10.06 15.13 9.34
C LYS A 70 10.57 13.77 8.90
N VAL A 71 10.50 13.45 7.61
CA VAL A 71 11.04 12.19 7.07
C VAL A 71 12.55 12.15 7.24
N ARG A 72 13.27 13.24 6.98
CA ARG A 72 14.72 13.31 7.24
C ARG A 72 15.05 13.12 8.71
N HIS A 73 14.35 13.78 9.62
CA HIS A 73 14.57 13.62 11.06
C HIS A 73 14.24 12.21 11.53
N ALA A 74 13.10 11.64 11.11
CA ALA A 74 12.74 10.26 11.44
C ALA A 74 13.77 9.27 10.90
N LEU A 75 14.27 9.46 9.68
CA LEU A 75 15.35 8.62 9.12
C LEU A 75 16.66 8.76 9.90
N GLN A 76 17.00 9.96 10.38
CA GLN A 76 18.18 10.17 11.22
C GLN A 76 18.03 9.51 12.59
N GLU A 77 16.87 9.63 13.22
CA GLU A 77 16.56 9.01 14.51
C GLU A 77 16.57 7.49 14.39
N VAL A 78 15.91 6.93 13.37
CA VAL A 78 15.97 5.49 13.05
C VAL A 78 17.41 5.04 12.80
N ARG A 79 18.23 5.83 12.10
CA ARG A 79 19.64 5.49 11.87
C ARG A 79 20.43 5.45 13.17
N HIS A 80 20.19 6.39 14.10
CA HIS A 80 20.82 6.39 15.42
C HIS A 80 20.38 5.18 16.24
N THR A 81 19.07 4.92 16.31
CA THR A 81 18.52 3.75 17.00
C THR A 81 19.04 2.45 16.41
N LEU A 82 19.19 2.35 15.08
CA LEU A 82 19.79 1.19 14.42
C LEU A 82 21.26 1.02 14.79
N GLN A 83 22.01 2.11 14.96
CA GLN A 83 23.42 2.04 15.39
C GLN A 83 23.53 1.60 16.86
N GLU A 84 22.69 2.12 17.75
CA GLU A 84 22.62 1.69 19.15
C GLU A 84 22.15 0.25 19.27
N THR A 85 21.13 -0.14 18.50
CA THR A 85 20.61 -1.51 18.45
C THR A 85 21.66 -2.45 17.88
N LYS A 86 22.44 -2.03 16.87
CA LYS A 86 23.57 -2.81 16.34
C LYS A 86 24.63 -3.01 17.42
N LYS A 87 24.96 -1.97 18.19
CA LYS A 87 25.94 -2.04 19.28
C LYS A 87 25.45 -2.95 20.41
N TRP A 88 24.17 -2.84 20.78
CA TRP A 88 23.51 -3.71 21.73
C TRP A 88 23.48 -5.17 21.25
N LEU A 89 23.10 -5.42 19.99
CA LEU A 89 23.11 -6.77 19.39
C LEU A 89 24.50 -7.41 19.32
N THR A 90 25.57 -6.62 19.27
CA THR A 90 26.95 -7.14 19.36
C THR A 90 27.37 -7.52 20.78
N GLU A 91 26.65 -7.06 21.80
CA GLU A 91 26.86 -7.50 23.18
C GLU A 91 26.09 -8.81 23.42
N PRO A 92 26.71 -9.81 24.07
CA PRO A 92 26.05 -11.09 24.27
C PRO A 92 24.89 -10.96 25.27
N HIS A 93 23.66 -11.03 24.77
CA HIS A 93 22.44 -10.99 25.57
C HIS A 93 21.80 -12.39 25.68
N PRO A 94 22.08 -13.15 26.76
CA PRO A 94 21.62 -14.54 26.90
C PRO A 94 20.09 -14.70 26.77
N PHE A 95 19.32 -13.71 27.22
CA PHE A 95 17.85 -13.74 27.11
C PHE A 95 17.33 -13.40 25.71
N PHE A 96 18.02 -12.54 24.95
CA PHE A 96 17.61 -12.20 23.58
C PHE A 96 17.83 -13.39 22.64
N TYR A 97 18.99 -14.05 22.74
CA TYR A 97 19.26 -15.26 21.96
C TYR A 97 18.33 -16.40 22.32
N GLY A 98 17.99 -16.57 23.61
CA GLY A 98 16.97 -17.53 24.04
C GLY A 98 15.59 -17.22 23.46
N GLY A 99 15.17 -15.96 23.49
CA GLY A 99 13.91 -15.52 22.88
C GLY A 99 13.88 -15.69 21.36
N LEU A 100 14.99 -15.40 20.67
CA LEU A 100 15.11 -15.58 19.21
C LEU A 100 15.10 -17.07 18.82
N LEU A 101 15.78 -17.93 19.60
CA LEU A 101 15.76 -19.38 19.46
C LEU A 101 14.36 -19.97 19.61
N VAL A 102 13.52 -19.39 20.45
CA VAL A 102 12.13 -19.81 20.62
C VAL A 102 11.21 -19.15 19.60
N ALA A 103 11.42 -17.90 19.22
CA ALA A 103 10.53 -17.18 18.30
C ALA A 103 10.65 -17.67 16.85
N VAL A 104 11.88 -17.89 16.36
CA VAL A 104 12.14 -18.29 14.96
C VAL A 104 11.40 -19.58 14.57
N PRO A 105 11.42 -20.67 15.36
CA PRO A 105 10.64 -21.87 15.07
C PRO A 105 9.11 -21.68 15.04
N PHE A 106 8.58 -20.67 15.72
CA PHE A 106 7.14 -20.40 15.78
C PHE A 106 6.68 -19.43 14.69
N THR A 107 7.52 -18.49 14.27
CA THR A 107 7.20 -17.55 13.18
C THR A 107 7.51 -18.12 11.80
N TRP A 108 8.51 -18.99 11.68
CA TRP A 108 8.93 -19.59 10.42
C TRP A 108 7.83 -20.41 9.72
N PRO A 109 7.02 -21.24 10.41
CA PRO A 109 5.93 -21.96 9.78
C PRO A 109 4.83 -21.03 9.26
N VAL A 110 4.55 -19.93 9.97
CA VAL A 110 3.56 -18.93 9.55
C VAL A 110 4.04 -18.19 8.30
N ALA A 111 5.31 -17.77 8.28
CA ALA A 111 5.94 -17.17 7.10
C ALA A 111 5.95 -18.12 5.91
N TYR A 112 6.27 -19.40 6.14
CA TYR A 112 6.28 -20.45 5.11
C TYR A 112 4.89 -20.74 4.55
N ILE A 113 3.86 -20.81 5.40
CA ILE A 113 2.46 -20.97 4.99
C ILE A 113 1.98 -19.76 4.19
N LEU A 114 2.33 -18.53 4.61
CA LEU A 114 1.98 -17.30 3.90
C LEU A 114 2.77 -17.14 2.59
N GLN A 115 3.97 -17.70 2.47
CA GLN A 115 4.76 -17.72 1.23
C GLN A 115 4.31 -18.78 0.22
N GLN A 116 3.68 -19.86 0.68
CA GLN A 116 3.06 -20.83 -0.25
C GLN A 116 1.82 -20.25 -0.94
N ASP A 117 1.25 -19.19 -0.37
CA ASP A 117 0.11 -18.51 -0.94
C ASP A 117 0.58 -17.27 -1.72
N ASP A 118 0.79 -17.43 -3.03
CA ASP A 118 1.13 -16.34 -3.96
C ASP A 118 0.08 -15.20 -3.96
N THR A 119 -1.05 -15.39 -3.25
CA THR A 119 -2.10 -14.39 -3.06
C THR A 119 -1.74 -13.29 -2.04
N VAL A 120 -0.73 -13.47 -1.20
CA VAL A 120 -0.39 -12.49 -0.16
C VAL A 120 0.77 -11.61 -0.65
N PRO A 121 0.57 -10.29 -0.87
CA PRO A 121 1.65 -9.41 -1.27
C PRO A 121 2.77 -9.45 -0.23
N TRP A 122 4.01 -9.63 -0.66
CA TRP A 122 5.19 -9.69 0.23
C TRP A 122 5.25 -8.53 1.23
N ALA A 123 4.76 -7.35 0.84
CA ALA A 123 4.69 -6.18 1.72
C ALA A 123 3.67 -6.34 2.86
N LEU A 124 2.53 -7.00 2.59
CA LEU A 124 1.54 -7.33 3.61
C LEU A 124 2.05 -8.43 4.53
N THR A 125 2.72 -9.44 3.97
CA THR A 125 3.40 -10.50 4.75
C THR A 125 4.43 -9.90 5.69
N LEU A 126 5.28 -8.98 5.20
CA LEU A 126 6.28 -8.28 6.01
C LEU A 126 5.62 -7.45 7.13
N VAL A 127 4.53 -6.72 6.84
CA VAL A 127 3.81 -5.93 7.84
C VAL A 127 3.17 -6.84 8.90
N LEU A 128 2.58 -7.96 8.50
CA LEU A 128 1.98 -8.93 9.41
C LEU A 128 3.04 -9.65 10.24
N GLU A 129 4.21 -9.96 9.68
CA GLU A 129 5.35 -10.54 10.41
C GLU A 129 5.93 -9.56 11.42
N VAL A 130 6.13 -8.29 11.04
CA VAL A 130 6.60 -7.26 11.96
C VAL A 130 5.61 -7.05 13.10
N LEU A 131 4.31 -7.02 12.79
CA LEU A 131 3.25 -6.93 13.80
C LEU A 131 3.25 -8.17 14.71
N ALA A 132 3.25 -9.37 14.15
CA ALA A 132 3.24 -10.64 14.88
C ALA A 132 4.46 -10.76 15.79
N PHE A 133 5.66 -10.45 15.29
CA PHE A 133 6.91 -10.45 16.04
C PHE A 133 6.88 -9.42 17.18
N SER A 134 6.39 -8.21 16.91
CA SER A 134 6.19 -7.16 17.92
C SER A 134 5.23 -7.60 19.02
N THR A 135 4.07 -8.16 18.67
CA THR A 135 3.12 -8.68 19.67
C THR A 135 3.71 -9.86 20.44
N PHE A 136 4.37 -10.80 19.78
CA PHE A 136 4.94 -11.98 20.42
C PHE A 136 6.05 -11.61 21.41
N THR A 137 6.98 -10.73 21.02
CA THR A 137 8.03 -10.23 21.91
C THR A 137 7.44 -9.47 23.10
N THR A 138 6.41 -8.65 22.88
CA THR A 138 5.72 -7.93 23.96
C THR A 138 5.05 -8.90 24.94
N VAL A 139 4.33 -9.90 24.43
CA VAL A 139 3.67 -10.93 25.24
C VAL A 139 4.69 -11.78 25.99
N LEU A 140 5.82 -12.14 25.36
CA LEU A 140 6.88 -12.90 26.00
C LEU A 140 7.52 -12.11 27.14
N ILE A 141 7.80 -10.81 26.95
CA ILE A 141 8.32 -9.93 28.01
C ILE A 141 7.33 -9.85 29.18
N ILE A 142 6.04 -9.69 28.90
CA ILE A 142 4.99 -9.66 29.94
C ILE A 142 4.92 -11.01 30.67
N ALA A 143 4.90 -12.12 29.94
CA ALA A 143 4.81 -13.47 30.49
C ALA A 143 6.03 -13.80 31.38
N LEU A 144 7.23 -13.41 30.95
CA LEU A 144 8.45 -13.55 31.76
C LEU A 144 8.38 -12.69 33.03
N GLY A 145 7.87 -11.46 32.94
CA GLY A 145 7.63 -10.61 34.10
C GLY A 145 6.65 -11.23 35.11
N VAL A 146 5.54 -11.80 34.62
CA VAL A 146 4.51 -12.46 35.45
C VAL A 146 5.02 -13.77 36.06
N LEU A 147 5.71 -14.61 35.28
CA LEU A 147 6.29 -15.86 35.77
C LEU A 147 7.34 -15.61 36.86
N GLU A 148 8.11 -14.53 36.75
CA GLU A 148 9.07 -14.13 37.77
C GLU A 148 8.37 -13.63 39.05
N GLU A 149 7.23 -12.95 38.92
CA GLU A 149 6.43 -12.46 40.05
C GLU A 149 5.70 -13.60 40.78
N VAL A 150 5.20 -14.59 40.04
CA VAL A 150 4.48 -15.76 40.58
C VAL A 150 5.46 -16.82 41.12
N GLY A 151 6.57 -17.06 40.43
CA GLY A 151 7.57 -18.09 40.78
C GLY A 151 8.37 -17.79 42.04
N LEU A 152 8.56 -16.52 42.39
CA LEU A 152 9.34 -16.12 43.58
C LEU A 152 8.55 -16.12 44.89
N LYS A 153 7.24 -16.37 44.88
CA LYS A 153 6.47 -16.64 46.11
C LYS A 153 6.61 -18.09 46.60
N GLY A 154 7.14 -19.00 45.79
CA GLY A 154 7.28 -20.42 46.11
C GLY A 154 8.72 -20.79 46.46
N LYS A 155 8.98 -21.05 47.76
CA LYS A 155 10.18 -21.69 48.33
C LYS A 155 11.45 -20.83 48.40
N GLY A 156 11.60 -20.16 49.55
CA GLY A 156 12.80 -19.93 50.41
C GLY A 156 14.25 -20.15 49.95
N LYS A 157 14.57 -20.24 48.66
CA LYS A 157 15.93 -20.18 48.14
C LYS A 157 16.10 -18.85 47.46
N HIS A 158 16.79 -17.95 48.14
CA HIS A 158 17.33 -16.72 47.58
C HIS A 158 18.36 -17.06 46.50
N ILE A 159 17.89 -17.45 45.31
CA ILE A 159 18.69 -17.28 44.10
C ILE A 159 18.77 -15.76 43.95
N LEU A 160 19.96 -15.21 44.15
CA LEU A 160 20.30 -13.80 43.96
C LEU A 160 20.11 -13.44 42.47
N PHE A 161 18.86 -13.38 42.01
CA PHE A 161 18.52 -12.48 40.92
C PHE A 161 18.55 -11.10 41.53
N ASP A 162 19.69 -10.44 41.32
CA ASP A 162 19.96 -9.09 41.77
C ASP A 162 18.74 -8.19 41.44
N HIS A 163 18.22 -7.50 42.45
CA HIS A 163 17.05 -6.62 42.33
C HIS A 163 17.22 -5.53 41.26
N SER A 164 18.44 -5.30 40.79
CA SER A 164 18.76 -4.45 39.66
C SER A 164 18.12 -4.94 38.33
N VAL A 165 18.05 -6.25 38.11
CA VAL A 165 17.58 -6.85 36.85
C VAL A 165 16.06 -6.70 36.68
N LYS A 166 15.29 -6.90 37.75
CA LYS A 166 13.83 -6.72 37.77
C LYS A 166 13.39 -5.29 37.45
N ARG A 167 14.10 -4.30 37.98
CA ARG A 167 13.82 -2.89 37.65
C ARG A 167 14.08 -2.60 36.18
N GLY A 168 15.12 -3.19 35.60
CA GLY A 168 15.46 -3.02 34.18
C GLY A 168 14.34 -3.42 33.23
N TYR A 169 13.74 -4.61 33.40
CA TYR A 169 12.71 -5.10 32.47
C TYR A 169 11.38 -4.35 32.56
N ALA A 170 10.93 -4.01 33.77
CA ALA A 170 9.70 -3.23 33.94
C ALA A 170 9.86 -1.81 33.37
N GLU A 171 11.04 -1.19 33.53
CA GLU A 171 11.36 0.12 32.95
C GLU A 171 11.40 0.04 31.42
N VAL A 172 12.03 -1.00 30.85
CA VAL A 172 12.08 -1.24 29.40
C VAL A 172 10.68 -1.46 28.82
N ALA A 173 9.86 -2.33 29.42
CA ALA A 173 8.50 -2.59 28.95
C ALA A 173 7.62 -1.33 29.02
N ARG A 174 7.74 -0.55 30.10
CA ARG A 174 7.05 0.73 30.25
C ARG A 174 7.49 1.75 29.19
N ASN A 175 8.79 1.82 28.89
CA ASN A 175 9.32 2.74 27.89
C ASN A 175 8.94 2.33 26.47
N VAL A 176 8.96 1.03 26.15
CA VAL A 176 8.46 0.49 24.87
C VAL A 176 6.96 0.74 24.72
N GLY A 177 6.16 0.48 25.76
CA GLY A 177 4.71 0.74 25.74
C GLY A 177 4.38 2.22 25.54
N LYS A 178 5.10 3.13 26.20
CA LYS A 178 4.99 4.59 25.97
C LYS A 178 5.39 4.96 24.55
N GLY A 179 6.49 4.39 24.03
CA GLY A 179 6.93 4.58 22.65
C GLY A 179 5.84 4.17 21.65
N LEU A 180 5.26 2.98 21.81
CA LEU A 180 4.18 2.49 20.94
C LEU A 180 2.96 3.41 20.98
N LEU A 181 2.50 3.81 22.17
CA LEU A 181 1.35 4.71 22.33
C LEU A 181 1.55 6.08 21.68
N VAL A 182 2.80 6.56 21.58
CA VAL A 182 3.13 7.81 20.88
C VAL A 182 3.26 7.59 19.36
N VAL A 183 3.88 6.49 18.95
CA VAL A 183 4.17 6.19 17.53
C VAL A 183 2.92 5.77 16.76
N THR A 184 2.05 4.93 17.34
CA THR A 184 0.83 4.44 16.68
C THR A 184 -0.08 5.58 16.16
N PRO A 185 -0.46 6.61 16.94
CA PRO A 185 -1.28 7.70 16.42
C PRO A 185 -0.54 8.59 15.43
N LEU A 186 0.79 8.70 15.51
CA LEU A 186 1.60 9.40 14.51
C LEU A 186 1.61 8.67 13.17
N ILE A 187 1.73 7.34 13.19
CA ILE A 187 1.61 6.49 11.99
C ILE A 187 0.19 6.59 11.44
N LEU A 188 -0.84 6.40 12.27
CA LEU A 188 -2.23 6.44 11.82
C LEU A 188 -2.59 7.81 11.21
N LYS A 189 -2.22 8.91 11.87
CA LYS A 189 -2.51 10.27 11.36
C LYS A 189 -1.63 10.65 10.18
N GLY A 190 -0.33 10.36 10.25
CA GLY A 190 0.66 10.80 9.28
C GLY A 190 0.69 9.95 8.01
N VAL A 191 0.58 8.63 8.16
CA VAL A 191 0.74 7.65 7.07
C VAL A 191 -0.61 7.27 6.46
N ILE A 192 -1.69 7.24 7.23
CA ILE A 192 -3.00 6.81 6.72
C ILE A 192 -3.91 8.01 6.47
N TYR A 193 -4.19 8.80 7.50
CA TYR A 193 -5.20 9.87 7.39
C TYR A 193 -4.79 10.98 6.41
N LYS A 194 -3.55 11.48 6.48
CA LYS A 194 -3.09 12.57 5.62
C LYS A 194 -3.04 12.20 4.13
N PRO A 195 -2.53 11.02 3.73
CA PRO A 195 -2.61 10.58 2.34
C PRO A 195 -4.05 10.40 1.86
N ILE A 196 -4.95 9.85 2.68
CA ILE A 196 -6.38 9.75 2.32
C ILE A 196 -6.98 11.14 2.09
N GLN A 197 -6.74 12.11 2.99
CA GLN A 197 -7.20 13.48 2.78
C GLN A 197 -6.64 14.08 1.48
N PHE A 198 -5.36 13.89 1.22
CA PHE A 198 -4.73 14.33 -0.02
C PHE A 198 -5.41 13.70 -1.25
N LEU A 199 -5.63 12.38 -1.24
CA LEU A 199 -6.29 11.67 -2.33
C LEU A 199 -7.72 12.16 -2.55
N VAL A 200 -8.49 12.40 -1.48
CA VAL A 200 -9.85 12.96 -1.57
C VAL A 200 -9.83 14.37 -2.16
N HIS A 201 -8.90 15.23 -1.73
CA HIS A 201 -8.77 16.57 -2.29
C HIS A 201 -8.32 16.55 -3.74
N LEU A 202 -7.34 15.71 -4.07
CA LEU A 202 -6.85 15.53 -5.43
C LEU A 202 -7.99 15.05 -6.32
N PHE A 203 -8.71 14.01 -5.90
CA PHE A 203 -9.87 13.49 -6.62
C PHE A 203 -10.91 14.59 -6.86
N ARG A 204 -11.31 15.33 -5.82
CA ARG A 204 -12.27 16.44 -5.97
C ARG A 204 -11.81 17.52 -6.95
N ILE A 205 -10.51 17.80 -7.05
CA ILE A 205 -9.99 18.82 -7.97
C ILE A 205 -9.98 18.32 -9.40
N ILE A 206 -9.52 17.09 -9.64
CA ILE A 206 -9.36 16.55 -10.99
C ILE A 206 -10.62 15.89 -11.54
N HIS A 207 -11.66 15.70 -10.70
CA HIS A 207 -12.85 14.96 -11.07
C HIS A 207 -13.55 15.59 -12.28
N SER A 208 -13.73 14.77 -13.31
CA SER A 208 -14.44 15.16 -14.53
C SER A 208 -15.16 13.94 -15.09
N GLN A 209 -16.38 14.14 -15.56
CA GLN A 209 -17.19 13.09 -16.19
C GLN A 209 -16.43 12.41 -17.34
N LYS A 210 -15.63 13.17 -18.10
CA LYS A 210 -14.81 12.64 -19.20
C LYS A 210 -13.74 11.65 -18.73
N ARG A 211 -13.15 11.88 -17.55
CA ARG A 211 -12.15 10.97 -16.97
C ARG A 211 -12.79 9.67 -16.50
N ILE A 212 -14.00 9.74 -15.93
CA ILE A 212 -14.77 8.55 -15.54
C ILE A 212 -15.12 7.74 -16.78
N LEU A 213 -15.58 8.40 -17.85
CA LEU A 213 -15.84 7.75 -19.13
C LEU A 213 -14.61 6.99 -19.64
N CYS A 214 -13.43 7.63 -19.63
CA CYS A 214 -12.18 7.00 -20.05
C CYS A 214 -11.77 5.81 -19.16
N ALA A 215 -12.02 5.90 -17.85
CA ALA A 215 -11.76 4.81 -16.91
C ALA A 215 -12.63 3.59 -17.22
N VAL A 216 -13.93 3.81 -17.48
CA VAL A 216 -14.90 2.76 -17.80
C VAL A 216 -14.60 2.15 -19.17
N ASP A 217 -14.50 2.97 -20.21
CA ASP A 217 -14.33 2.49 -21.60
C ASP A 217 -12.97 1.82 -21.82
N GLY A 218 -11.90 2.34 -21.21
CA GLY A 218 -10.59 1.70 -21.24
C GLY A 218 -10.60 0.33 -20.55
N THR A 219 -11.32 0.20 -19.43
CA THR A 219 -11.46 -1.08 -18.73
C THR A 219 -12.32 -2.07 -19.52
N LEU A 220 -13.42 -1.62 -20.10
CA LEU A 220 -14.29 -2.44 -20.96
C LEU A 220 -13.54 -2.97 -22.18
N GLY A 221 -12.68 -2.16 -22.82
CA GLY A 221 -11.81 -2.62 -23.90
C GLY A 221 -10.90 -3.77 -23.48
N GLY A 222 -10.30 -3.68 -22.29
CA GLY A 222 -9.46 -4.74 -21.74
C GLY A 222 -10.25 -6.02 -21.42
N ILE A 223 -11.43 -5.87 -20.81
CA ILE A 223 -12.33 -7.00 -20.50
C ILE A 223 -12.75 -7.72 -21.78
N LEU A 224 -13.17 -7.00 -22.82
CA LEU A 224 -13.61 -7.62 -24.07
C LEU A 224 -12.48 -8.39 -24.75
N ILE A 225 -11.25 -7.89 -24.76
CA ILE A 225 -10.10 -8.64 -25.28
C ILE A 225 -9.84 -9.89 -24.45
N CYS A 226 -9.88 -9.79 -23.12
CA CYS A 226 -9.74 -10.98 -22.27
C CYS A 226 -10.84 -12.00 -22.53
N LEU A 227 -12.11 -11.60 -22.69
CA LEU A 227 -13.20 -12.53 -22.96
C LEU A 227 -13.12 -13.15 -24.36
N TRP A 228 -12.69 -12.39 -25.36
CA TRP A 228 -12.73 -12.81 -26.75
C TRP A 228 -11.48 -13.58 -27.19
N LEU A 229 -10.33 -13.28 -26.59
CA LEU A 229 -9.02 -13.81 -27.02
C LEU A 229 -8.25 -14.51 -25.90
N ALA A 230 -8.87 -14.83 -24.75
CA ALA A 230 -8.27 -15.75 -23.77
C ALA A 230 -8.27 -17.20 -24.28
N SER A 231 -7.63 -17.42 -25.43
CA SER A 231 -7.07 -18.73 -25.74
C SER A 231 -5.77 -18.87 -24.93
N PRO A 232 -5.45 -20.05 -24.38
CA PRO A 232 -4.29 -20.24 -23.49
C PRO A 232 -2.91 -20.15 -24.18
N SER A 233 -2.81 -19.76 -25.46
CA SER A 233 -1.52 -19.60 -26.12
C SER A 233 -0.80 -18.34 -25.59
N ASN A 234 0.41 -18.58 -25.08
CA ASN A 234 1.09 -17.72 -24.11
C ASN A 234 2.41 -17.13 -24.65
N THR A 235 2.60 -17.05 -25.96
CA THR A 235 3.85 -16.48 -26.48
C THR A 235 3.92 -14.99 -26.15
N LEU A 236 5.13 -14.48 -25.91
CA LEU A 236 5.34 -13.04 -25.64
C LEU A 236 4.80 -12.18 -26.80
N PHE A 237 4.91 -12.68 -28.03
CA PHE A 237 4.39 -12.02 -29.22
C PHE A 237 2.86 -11.92 -29.21
N GLU A 238 2.14 -13.01 -28.89
CA GLU A 238 0.67 -12.99 -28.76
C GLU A 238 0.24 -12.02 -27.65
N LYS A 239 0.91 -12.01 -26.49
CA LYS A 239 0.61 -11.06 -25.40
C LYS A 239 0.82 -9.61 -25.83
N ALA A 240 1.89 -9.31 -26.55
CA ALA A 240 2.15 -7.98 -27.08
C ALA A 240 1.09 -7.56 -28.11
N LEU A 241 0.69 -8.48 -28.99
CA LEU A 241 -0.36 -8.26 -29.98
C LEU A 241 -1.72 -7.98 -29.30
N LEU A 242 -2.08 -8.77 -28.29
CA LEU A 242 -3.29 -8.58 -27.50
C LEU A 242 -3.30 -7.23 -26.78
N LEU A 243 -2.15 -6.81 -26.23
CA LEU A 243 -1.99 -5.49 -25.61
C LEU A 243 -2.32 -4.36 -26.59
N VAL A 244 -1.77 -4.43 -27.82
CA VAL A 244 -2.04 -3.45 -28.88
C VAL A 244 -3.51 -3.46 -29.29
N PHE A 245 -4.10 -4.65 -29.48
CA PHE A 245 -5.52 -4.76 -29.82
C PHE A 245 -6.43 -4.25 -28.71
N GLY A 246 -6.09 -4.47 -27.44
CA GLY A 246 -6.80 -3.87 -26.31
C GLY A 246 -6.73 -2.35 -26.34
N GLY A 247 -5.55 -1.79 -26.56
CA GLY A 247 -5.38 -0.35 -26.74
C GLY A 247 -6.31 0.21 -27.84
N LEU A 248 -6.30 -0.41 -29.02
CA LEU A 248 -7.16 -0.02 -30.13
C LEU A 248 -8.65 -0.16 -29.80
N LEU A 249 -9.07 -1.26 -29.18
CA LEU A 249 -10.46 -1.49 -28.82
C LEU A 249 -10.94 -0.48 -27.77
N GLY A 250 -10.12 -0.21 -26.75
CA GLY A 250 -10.38 0.82 -25.75
C GLY A 250 -10.52 2.21 -26.41
N ALA A 251 -9.65 2.55 -27.37
CA ALA A 251 -9.75 3.79 -28.12
C ALA A 251 -11.07 3.91 -28.91
N VAL A 252 -11.47 2.85 -29.61
CA VAL A 252 -12.71 2.81 -30.40
C VAL A 252 -13.93 2.94 -29.50
N LEU A 253 -13.99 2.19 -28.40
CA LEU A 253 -15.08 2.29 -27.42
C LEU A 253 -15.18 3.70 -26.83
N GLY A 254 -14.05 4.28 -26.42
CA GLY A 254 -14.01 5.63 -25.87
C GLY A 254 -14.52 6.69 -26.85
N VAL A 255 -14.10 6.61 -28.12
CA VAL A 255 -14.56 7.54 -29.16
C VAL A 255 -16.04 7.33 -29.48
N ALA A 256 -16.48 6.08 -29.61
CA ALA A 256 -17.87 5.77 -29.89
C ALA A 256 -18.79 6.24 -28.75
N ASN A 257 -18.45 5.96 -27.50
CA ASN A 257 -19.21 6.38 -26.34
C ASN A 257 -19.26 7.91 -26.21
N TRP A 258 -18.13 8.58 -26.48
CA TRP A 258 -18.08 10.05 -26.49
C TRP A 258 -18.95 10.67 -27.60
N GLU A 259 -18.79 10.24 -28.85
CA GLU A 259 -19.47 10.84 -30.00
C GLU A 259 -20.96 10.45 -30.09
N ILE A 260 -21.33 9.26 -29.61
CA ILE A 260 -22.73 8.78 -29.66
C ILE A 260 -23.45 9.15 -28.38
N VAL A 261 -22.96 8.69 -27.22
CA VAL A 261 -23.70 8.83 -25.95
C VAL A 261 -23.49 10.21 -25.36
N SER A 262 -22.24 10.61 -25.15
CA SER A 262 -21.94 11.83 -24.40
C SER A 262 -22.37 13.10 -25.14
N LYS A 263 -22.08 13.19 -26.44
CA LYS A 263 -22.46 14.36 -27.26
C LYS A 263 -23.92 14.33 -27.69
N ARG A 264 -24.38 13.26 -28.35
CA ARG A 264 -25.70 13.28 -29.00
C ARG A 264 -26.85 13.01 -28.05
N ILE A 265 -26.65 12.17 -27.04
CA ILE A 265 -27.72 11.79 -26.10
C ILE A 265 -27.69 12.70 -24.87
N LEU A 266 -26.52 12.81 -24.24
CA LEU A 266 -26.37 13.52 -22.96
C LEU A 266 -26.03 15.00 -23.08
N HIS A 267 -25.65 15.48 -24.27
CA HIS A 267 -25.31 16.89 -24.54
C HIS A 267 -24.24 17.47 -23.57
N VAL A 268 -23.27 16.65 -23.18
CA VAL A 268 -22.22 17.00 -22.17
C VAL A 268 -21.29 18.13 -22.67
N ASP A 269 -21.26 18.39 -23.97
CA ASP A 269 -20.41 19.39 -24.61
C ASP A 269 -21.05 20.78 -24.73
N VAL A 270 -22.35 20.92 -24.41
CA VAL A 270 -23.00 22.23 -24.41
C VAL A 270 -22.52 23.00 -23.18
N PRO A 271 -21.73 24.10 -23.33
CA PRO A 271 -21.40 24.94 -22.20
C PRO A 271 -22.71 25.44 -21.60
N ILE A 272 -22.84 25.36 -20.28
CA ILE A 272 -23.97 25.94 -19.54
C ILE A 272 -23.84 27.46 -19.66
N ASN A 273 -24.20 28.00 -20.81
CA ASN A 273 -24.29 29.43 -21.07
C ASN A 273 -25.52 29.93 -20.32
N GLY A 274 -25.37 30.29 -19.04
CA GLY A 274 -26.52 30.79 -18.30
C GLY A 274 -26.42 31.04 -16.80
N THR A 275 -25.24 31.17 -16.19
CA THR A 275 -25.10 31.71 -14.82
C THR A 275 -23.83 32.50 -14.66
#